data_AF-A0A969QRA6-F1
#
_entry.id   AF-A0A969QRA6-F1
#
_cell.length_a   1.000
_cell.length_b   1.000
_cell.length_c   1.000
_cell.angle_alpha   90.00
_cell.angle_beta   90.00
_cell.angle_gamma   90.00
#
_symmetry.space_group_name_H-M   'P 1'
#
loop_
_entity.id
_entity.type
_entity.pdbx_description
1 polymer ?
#
loop_
_entity_poly.entity_id
_entity_poly.type
_entity_poly.pdbx_seq_one_letter_code
_entity_poly.pdbx_strand_id
1 'polypeptide(L)'
;TSFVLNGGEEVEILIALGEVTAIENGSLLVEKYQQAGAMTAAIAETQNYWEKLLGHTKIQTPLPEIDLMVNGWLSYQNIACRIWGRSAFYQSGGAYGFRDQLQDSGALAATHPELMRSQILLHAAQQFPEGDVTHWWHPEPIGRGMRTKFSDDLLWLPYLMDHYLQVTGDQTLLDEKRPFIHGATFRSA
;
A
#
# COMPACT_ATOMS: atom_id res chain seq x y z
N THR A 1 -29.86 18.24 -18.15
CA THR A 1 -28.89 19.01 -18.95
C THR A 1 -28.94 18.46 -20.37
N SER A 2 -29.34 19.26 -21.35
CA SER A 2 -29.42 18.84 -22.76
C SER A 2 -28.49 19.71 -23.60
N PHE A 3 -27.69 19.09 -24.45
CA PHE A 3 -26.80 19.75 -25.39
C PHE A 3 -27.09 19.22 -26.79
N VAL A 4 -26.96 20.10 -27.79
CA VAL A 4 -27.03 19.76 -29.23
C VAL A 4 -25.62 19.96 -29.77
N LEU A 5 -25.06 18.93 -30.42
CA LEU A 5 -23.74 18.97 -31.04
C LEU A 5 -23.88 18.93 -32.56
N ASN A 6 -23.21 19.84 -33.24
CA ASN A 6 -23.05 19.82 -34.70
C ASN A 6 -21.93 18.85 -35.10
N GLY A 7 -21.80 18.58 -36.40
CA GLY A 7 -20.71 17.74 -36.93
C GLY A 7 -19.34 18.33 -36.59
N GLY A 8 -18.53 17.58 -35.84
CA GLY A 8 -17.18 17.99 -35.42
C GLY A 8 -17.10 18.76 -34.10
N GLU A 9 -18.22 18.98 -33.40
CA GLU A 9 -18.21 19.56 -32.06
C GLU A 9 -18.04 18.48 -30.97
N GLU A 10 -17.32 18.84 -29.91
CA GLU A 10 -17.08 18.00 -28.74
C GLU A 10 -17.57 18.72 -27.47
N VAL A 11 -18.06 17.95 -26.50
CA VAL A 11 -18.40 18.43 -25.15
C VAL A 11 -17.68 17.56 -24.14
N GLU A 12 -16.97 18.21 -23.23
CA GLU A 12 -16.31 17.56 -22.09
C GLU A 12 -17.18 17.73 -20.85
N ILE A 13 -17.42 16.63 -20.13
CA ILE A 13 -18.17 16.63 -18.86
C ILE A 13 -17.28 16.07 -17.78
N LEU A 14 -17.00 16.89 -16.76
CA LEU A 14 -16.29 16.47 -15.56
C LEU A 14 -17.28 15.93 -14.53
N ILE A 15 -17.06 14.70 -14.08
CA ILE A 15 -17.75 14.11 -12.92
C ILE A 15 -16.72 13.87 -11.84
N ALA A 16 -16.90 14.52 -10.69
CA ALA A 16 -16.02 14.36 -9.53
C ALA A 16 -16.71 13.50 -8.47
N LEU A 17 -15.95 12.55 -7.93
CA LEU A 17 -16.30 11.75 -6.75
C LEU A 17 -15.20 11.95 -5.72
N GLY A 18 -15.57 12.17 -4.47
CA GLY A 18 -14.60 12.41 -3.40
C GLY A 18 -15.20 12.25 -2.02
N GLU A 19 -14.32 12.16 -1.04
CA GLU A 19 -14.64 12.08 0.37
C GLU A 19 -13.89 13.19 1.09
N VAL A 20 -14.56 13.84 2.05
CA VAL A 20 -13.96 14.86 2.91
C VAL A 20 -14.30 14.57 4.36
N THR A 21 -13.38 14.86 5.27
CA THR A 21 -13.58 14.69 6.71
C THR A 21 -14.54 15.74 7.29
N ALA A 22 -14.75 16.85 6.57
CA ALA A 22 -15.64 17.94 6.94
C ALA A 22 -16.22 18.55 5.65
N ILE A 23 -17.52 18.86 5.65
CA ILE A 23 -18.26 19.25 4.43
C ILE A 23 -17.73 20.56 3.82
N GLU A 24 -17.19 21.44 4.67
CA GLU A 24 -16.60 22.73 4.28
C GLU A 24 -15.36 22.57 3.40
N ASN A 25 -14.65 21.44 3.53
CA ASN A 25 -13.51 21.14 2.65
C ASN A 25 -13.97 20.69 1.25
N GLY A 26 -15.23 20.24 1.12
CA GLY A 26 -15.79 19.79 -0.15
C GLY A 26 -15.91 20.92 -1.17
N SER A 27 -16.40 22.09 -0.74
CA SER A 27 -16.52 23.26 -1.63
C SER A 27 -15.17 23.72 -2.17
N LEU A 28 -14.13 23.70 -1.34
CA LEU A 28 -12.76 24.06 -1.76
C LEU A 28 -12.23 23.12 -2.85
N LEU A 29 -12.50 21.82 -2.75
CA LEU A 29 -12.11 20.85 -3.77
C LEU A 29 -12.90 21.04 -5.07
N VAL A 30 -14.20 21.30 -4.98
CA VAL A 30 -15.02 21.61 -6.15
C VAL A 30 -14.51 22.88 -6.85
N GLU A 31 -14.26 23.96 -6.10
CA GLU A 31 -13.73 25.21 -6.63
C GLU A 31 -12.35 25.02 -7.30
N LYS A 32 -11.47 24.22 -6.69
CA LYS A 32 -10.15 23.88 -7.26
C LYS A 32 -10.29 23.23 -8.63
N TYR A 33 -11.10 22.17 -8.74
CA TYR A 33 -11.19 21.38 -9.97
C TYR A 33 -12.12 21.98 -11.03
N GLN A 34 -12.91 23.00 -10.69
CA GLN A 34 -13.65 23.81 -11.66
C GLN A 34 -12.77 24.83 -12.40
N GLN A 35 -11.56 25.13 -11.90
CA GLN A 35 -10.67 26.08 -12.59
C GLN A 35 -10.24 25.52 -13.95
N ALA A 36 -10.14 26.41 -14.94
CA ALA A 36 -9.67 26.05 -16.28
C ALA A 36 -8.27 25.41 -16.19
N GLY A 37 -8.11 24.24 -16.83
CA GLY A 37 -6.85 23.50 -16.85
C GLY A 37 -6.55 22.68 -15.59
N ALA A 38 -7.36 22.75 -14.53
CA ALA A 38 -7.13 21.98 -13.30
C ALA A 38 -7.22 20.47 -13.54
N MET A 39 -8.13 20.02 -14.40
CA MET A 39 -8.26 18.60 -14.76
C MET A 39 -7.04 18.09 -15.53
N THR A 40 -6.61 18.84 -16.54
CA THR A 40 -5.39 18.50 -17.31
C THR A 40 -4.17 18.43 -16.40
N ALA A 41 -4.03 19.39 -15.48
CA ALA A 41 -2.95 19.39 -14.49
C ALA A 41 -3.03 18.17 -13.55
N ALA A 42 -4.23 17.81 -13.07
CA ALA A 42 -4.43 16.66 -12.18
C ALA A 42 -4.12 15.32 -12.86
N ILE A 43 -4.48 15.16 -14.14
CA ILE A 43 -4.12 13.98 -14.95
C ILE A 43 -2.60 13.90 -15.08
N ALA A 44 -1.95 15.01 -15.46
CA ALA A 44 -0.50 15.05 -15.62
C ALA A 44 0.23 14.77 -14.29
N GLU A 45 -0.25 15.32 -13.18
CA GLU A 45 0.27 15.04 -11.84
C GLU A 45 0.16 13.56 -11.48
N THR A 46 -0.98 12.94 -11.76
CA THR A 46 -1.22 11.51 -11.51
C THR A 46 -0.29 10.63 -12.35
N GLN A 47 -0.13 10.96 -13.64
CA GLN A 47 0.78 10.24 -14.53
C GLN A 47 2.22 10.35 -14.06
N ASN A 48 2.69 11.56 -13.79
CA ASN A 48 4.05 11.82 -13.29
C ASN A 48 4.31 11.12 -11.95
N TYR A 49 3.32 11.09 -11.05
CA TYR A 49 3.41 10.38 -9.79
C TYR A 49 3.68 8.88 -10.01
N TRP A 50 2.88 8.23 -10.85
CA TRP A 50 3.05 6.80 -11.12
C TRP A 50 4.30 6.51 -11.94
N GLU A 51 4.67 7.35 -12.89
CA GLU A 51 5.92 7.20 -13.64
C GLU A 51 7.14 7.25 -12.72
N LYS A 52 7.16 8.20 -11.78
CA LYS A 52 8.23 8.30 -10.78
C LYS A 52 8.24 7.08 -9.87
N LEU A 53 7.09 6.69 -9.34
CA LEU A 53 6.97 5.58 -8.38
C LEU A 53 7.31 4.22 -9.02
N LEU A 54 6.95 3.99 -10.28
CA LEU A 54 7.18 2.71 -10.95
C LEU A 54 8.46 2.69 -11.79
N GLY A 55 9.09 3.85 -11.98
CA GLY A 55 10.24 4.04 -12.87
C GLY A 55 11.58 3.49 -12.34
N HIS A 56 11.63 3.00 -11.09
CA HIS A 56 12.86 2.57 -10.44
C HIS A 56 13.52 1.34 -11.08
N THR A 57 12.73 0.44 -11.67
CA THR A 57 13.24 -0.77 -12.33
C THR A 57 12.76 -0.79 -13.78
N LYS A 58 13.71 -0.92 -14.72
CA LYS A 58 13.44 -1.14 -16.13
C LYS A 58 14.28 -2.30 -16.65
N ILE A 59 13.62 -3.25 -17.28
CA ILE A 59 14.23 -4.35 -18.02
C ILE A 59 13.91 -4.19 -19.50
N GLN A 60 14.79 -4.74 -20.33
CA GLN A 60 14.55 -4.92 -21.75
C GLN A 60 14.92 -6.35 -22.11
N THR A 61 13.96 -7.11 -22.61
CA THR A 61 14.13 -8.52 -22.96
C THR A 61 13.64 -8.78 -24.39
N PRO A 62 13.94 -9.95 -24.97
CA PRO A 62 13.33 -10.35 -26.25
C PRO A 62 11.81 -10.59 -26.20
N LEU A 63 11.18 -10.52 -25.01
CA LEU A 63 9.76 -10.76 -24.79
C LEU A 63 9.09 -9.49 -24.23
N PRO A 64 8.51 -8.63 -25.09
CA PRO A 64 7.92 -7.36 -24.67
C PRO A 64 6.83 -7.49 -23.61
N GLU A 65 6.18 -8.65 -23.51
CA GLU A 65 5.16 -8.94 -22.51
C GLU A 65 5.76 -8.99 -21.10
N ILE A 66 6.98 -9.53 -20.94
CA ILE A 66 7.69 -9.54 -19.67
C ILE A 66 8.10 -8.13 -19.29
N ASP A 67 8.62 -7.37 -20.26
CA ASP A 67 9.02 -5.97 -20.07
C ASP A 67 7.83 -5.15 -19.59
N LEU A 68 6.66 -5.30 -20.23
CA LEU A 68 5.42 -4.61 -19.83
C LEU A 68 5.03 -4.91 -18.37
N MET A 69 5.14 -6.17 -17.96
CA MET A 69 4.79 -6.59 -16.59
C MET A 69 5.76 -6.03 -15.55
N VAL A 70 7.07 -6.19 -15.77
CA VAL A 70 8.10 -5.80 -14.80
C VAL A 70 8.30 -4.28 -14.75
N ASN A 71 8.19 -3.59 -15.89
CA ASN A 71 8.47 -2.15 -15.97
C ASN A 71 7.33 -1.26 -15.46
N GLY A 72 6.26 -1.85 -14.91
CA GLY A 72 5.15 -1.08 -14.36
C GLY A 72 4.14 -1.94 -13.60
N TRP A 73 3.47 -2.87 -14.27
CA TRP A 73 2.25 -3.51 -13.75
C TRP A 73 2.44 -4.31 -12.46
N LEU A 74 3.55 -5.05 -12.32
CA LEU A 74 3.79 -5.86 -11.11
C LEU A 74 3.99 -4.96 -9.87
N SER A 75 4.82 -3.93 -9.98
CA SER A 75 5.02 -2.96 -8.90
C SER A 75 3.76 -2.15 -8.63
N TYR A 76 3.01 -1.76 -9.67
CA TYR A 76 1.72 -1.09 -9.53
C TYR A 76 0.73 -1.93 -8.74
N GLN A 77 0.55 -3.20 -9.12
CA GLN A 77 -0.35 -4.12 -8.43
C GLN A 77 0.07 -4.33 -6.98
N ASN A 78 1.37 -4.50 -6.71
CA ASN A 78 1.86 -4.65 -5.35
C ASN A 78 1.53 -3.40 -4.51
N ILE A 79 1.94 -2.21 -4.95
CA ILE A 79 1.76 -0.97 -4.19
C ILE A 79 0.27 -0.63 -4.03
N ALA A 80 -0.47 -0.56 -5.14
CA ALA A 80 -1.86 -0.11 -5.14
C ALA A 80 -2.77 -1.09 -4.41
N CYS A 81 -2.67 -2.39 -4.71
CA CYS A 81 -3.59 -3.38 -4.16
C CYS A 81 -3.11 -3.93 -2.81
N ARG A 82 -1.83 -4.30 -2.68
CA ARG A 82 -1.34 -5.06 -1.53
C ARG A 82 -0.91 -4.15 -0.39
N ILE A 83 -0.11 -3.14 -0.68
CA ILE A 83 0.38 -2.20 0.34
C ILE A 83 -0.72 -1.23 0.79
N TRP A 84 -1.32 -0.50 -0.15
CA TRP A 84 -2.31 0.54 0.17
C TRP A 84 -3.73 -0.01 0.31
N GLY A 85 -4.21 -0.72 -0.72
CA GLY A 85 -5.56 -1.27 -0.74
C GLY A 85 -5.76 -2.40 0.27
N ARG A 86 -4.68 -3.08 0.68
CA ARG A 86 -4.71 -4.28 1.53
C ARG A 86 -5.74 -5.29 1.05
N SER A 87 -5.74 -5.49 -0.27
CA SER A 87 -6.74 -6.23 -1.00
C SER A 87 -6.12 -7.15 -2.04
N ALA A 88 -6.71 -8.33 -2.21
CA ALA A 88 -6.49 -9.24 -3.33
C ALA A 88 -7.75 -10.06 -3.57
N PHE A 89 -7.78 -10.82 -4.66
CA PHE A 89 -8.94 -11.59 -5.10
C PHE A 89 -9.59 -12.46 -4.00
N TYR A 90 -8.79 -13.05 -3.10
CA TYR A 90 -9.27 -13.86 -1.98
C TYR A 90 -9.14 -13.19 -0.59
N GLN A 91 -8.77 -11.90 -0.56
CA GLN A 91 -8.53 -11.13 0.67
C GLN A 91 -8.97 -9.68 0.44
N SER A 92 -10.27 -9.40 0.51
CA SER A 92 -10.80 -8.05 0.21
C SER A 92 -11.17 -7.25 1.46
N GLY A 93 -10.75 -7.71 2.65
CA GLY A 93 -11.18 -7.12 3.92
C GLY A 93 -10.50 -5.79 4.26
N GLY A 94 -9.34 -5.49 3.68
CA GLY A 94 -8.57 -4.30 4.03
C GLY A 94 -7.78 -4.43 5.35
N ALA A 95 -7.62 -5.65 5.87
CA ALA A 95 -6.81 -5.95 7.05
C ALA A 95 -5.33 -6.00 6.69
N TYR A 96 -4.46 -5.74 7.66
CA TYR A 96 -3.07 -6.16 7.56
C TYR A 96 -3.00 -7.66 7.86
N GLY A 97 -2.35 -8.42 6.98
CA GLY A 97 -1.97 -9.81 7.25
C GLY A 97 -0.48 -9.85 7.59
N PHE A 98 -0.10 -10.54 8.66
CA PHE A 98 1.26 -10.45 9.21
C PHE A 98 2.31 -10.89 8.21
N ARG A 99 2.17 -12.12 7.70
CA ARG A 99 3.00 -12.61 6.60
C ARG A 99 2.85 -11.77 5.34
N ASP A 100 1.60 -11.56 4.91
CA ASP A 100 1.33 -11.10 3.56
C ASP A 100 1.88 -9.68 3.32
N GLN A 101 1.64 -8.74 4.24
CA GLN A 101 2.16 -7.37 4.11
C GLN A 101 3.67 -7.28 4.29
N LEU A 102 4.26 -8.12 5.15
CA LEU A 102 5.71 -8.25 5.20
C LEU A 102 6.20 -8.70 3.82
N GLN A 103 5.79 -9.87 3.34
CA GLN A 103 6.21 -10.43 2.06
C GLN A 103 6.06 -9.45 0.89
N ASP A 104 4.91 -8.78 0.78
CA ASP A 104 4.61 -7.80 -0.27
C ASP A 104 5.58 -6.60 -0.21
N SER A 105 5.93 -6.14 1.00
CA SER A 105 6.91 -5.07 1.20
C SER A 105 8.34 -5.47 0.86
N GLY A 106 8.70 -6.75 1.00
CA GLY A 106 10.02 -7.27 0.64
C GLY A 106 10.31 -7.12 -0.85
N ALA A 107 9.30 -7.25 -1.72
CA ALA A 107 9.45 -7.01 -3.16
C ALA A 107 9.78 -5.54 -3.51
N LEU A 108 9.66 -4.63 -2.55
CA LEU A 108 9.94 -3.21 -2.70
C LEU A 108 11.27 -2.80 -2.05
N ALA A 109 12.03 -3.73 -1.48
CA ALA A 109 13.26 -3.41 -0.73
C ALA A 109 14.26 -2.54 -1.51
N ALA A 110 14.43 -2.82 -2.81
CA ALA A 110 15.39 -2.10 -3.65
C ALA A 110 14.86 -0.78 -4.23
N THR A 111 13.54 -0.59 -4.27
CA THR A 111 12.91 0.56 -4.95
C THR A 111 12.28 1.55 -3.98
N HIS A 112 11.66 1.05 -2.92
CA HIS A 112 10.95 1.80 -1.89
C HIS A 112 11.23 1.20 -0.49
N PRO A 113 12.52 1.17 -0.07
CA PRO A 113 12.90 0.60 1.23
C PRO A 113 12.14 1.23 2.41
N GLU A 114 11.72 2.49 2.31
CA GLU A 114 10.94 3.18 3.33
C GLU A 114 9.57 2.54 3.60
N LEU A 115 8.94 1.95 2.57
CA LEU A 115 7.68 1.20 2.73
C LEU A 115 7.94 -0.09 3.50
N MET A 116 9.02 -0.80 3.17
CA MET A 116 9.44 -2.01 3.88
C MET A 116 9.79 -1.72 5.34
N ARG A 117 10.55 -0.65 5.61
CA ARG A 117 10.88 -0.19 6.97
C ARG A 117 9.61 0.06 7.77
N SER A 118 8.65 0.77 7.18
CA SER A 118 7.37 1.10 7.81
C SER A 118 6.57 -0.15 8.15
N GLN A 119 6.55 -1.15 7.24
CA GLN A 119 5.88 -2.42 7.49
C GLN A 119 6.58 -3.23 8.59
N ILE A 120 7.91 -3.33 8.58
CA ILE A 120 8.67 -4.02 9.64
C ILE A 120 8.31 -3.46 11.01
N LEU A 121 8.34 -2.13 11.17
CA LEU A 121 8.00 -1.49 12.44
C LEU A 121 6.54 -1.69 12.83
N LEU A 122 5.63 -1.60 11.86
CA LEU A 122 4.22 -1.87 12.10
C LEU A 122 4.01 -3.29 12.66
N HIS A 123 4.62 -4.29 12.03
CA HIS A 123 4.49 -5.70 12.38
C HIS A 123 5.23 -6.05 13.68
N ALA A 124 6.37 -5.41 13.96
CA ALA A 124 7.07 -5.56 15.24
C ALA A 124 6.19 -5.13 16.43
N ALA A 125 5.24 -4.20 16.22
CA ALA A 125 4.25 -3.82 17.23
C ALA A 125 3.01 -4.74 17.31
N GLN A 126 2.99 -5.84 16.56
CA GLN A 126 1.90 -6.83 16.56
C GLN A 126 2.35 -8.18 17.16
N GLN A 127 3.46 -8.17 17.89
CA GLN A 127 3.98 -9.32 18.62
C GLN A 127 3.40 -9.36 20.04
N PHE A 128 3.26 -10.56 20.58
CA PHE A 128 2.90 -10.80 21.99
C PHE A 128 4.15 -11.18 22.81
N PRO A 129 4.15 -10.96 24.14
CA PRO A 129 5.27 -11.38 24.99
C PRO A 129 5.53 -12.89 24.97
N GLU A 130 4.54 -13.70 24.60
CA GLU A 130 4.69 -15.15 24.46
C GLU A 130 5.46 -15.59 23.20
N GLY A 131 5.82 -14.67 22.31
CA GLY A 131 6.65 -14.92 21.12
C GLY A 131 5.89 -15.23 19.83
N ASP A 132 4.55 -15.15 19.86
CA ASP A 132 3.69 -15.23 18.69
C ASP A 132 3.09 -13.86 18.31
N VAL A 133 2.24 -13.83 17.29
CA VAL A 133 1.83 -12.59 16.62
C VAL A 133 0.34 -12.59 16.29
N THR A 134 -0.20 -11.41 16.00
CA THR A 134 -1.52 -11.29 15.38
C THR A 134 -1.42 -11.67 13.91
N HIS A 135 -2.09 -12.75 13.49
CA HIS A 135 -2.12 -13.25 12.11
C HIS A 135 -2.67 -12.22 11.12
N TRP A 136 -3.74 -11.52 11.50
CA TRP A 136 -4.24 -10.33 10.78
C TRP A 136 -4.95 -9.37 11.71
N TRP A 137 -4.95 -8.07 11.37
CA TRP A 137 -5.68 -7.05 12.13
C TRP A 137 -6.16 -5.86 11.29
N HIS A 138 -7.20 -5.20 11.79
CA HIS A 138 -7.60 -3.86 11.40
C HIS A 138 -7.10 -2.85 12.45
N PRO A 139 -6.54 -1.72 12.02
CA PRO A 139 -6.21 -0.64 12.95
C PRO A 139 -7.48 -0.04 13.58
N GLU A 140 -7.28 0.80 14.59
CA GLU A 140 -8.35 1.66 15.12
C GLU A 140 -8.98 2.50 13.99
N PRO A 141 -10.31 2.74 14.03
CA PRO A 141 -11.24 2.48 15.14
C PRO A 141 -11.88 1.08 15.12
N ILE A 142 -11.55 0.22 14.14
CA ILE A 142 -12.12 -1.13 14.07
C ILE A 142 -11.54 -2.00 15.19
N GLY A 143 -10.22 -1.93 15.40
CA GLY A 143 -9.54 -2.52 16.58
C GLY A 143 -9.75 -4.03 16.71
N ARG A 144 -9.76 -4.77 15.60
CA ARG A 144 -9.98 -6.24 15.58
C ARG A 144 -8.80 -6.97 14.97
N GLY A 145 -8.48 -8.14 15.50
CA GLY A 145 -7.51 -9.03 14.90
C GLY A 145 -7.70 -10.48 15.32
N MET A 146 -6.92 -11.35 14.69
CA MET A 146 -6.93 -12.78 14.95
C MET A 146 -5.54 -13.25 15.35
N ARG A 147 -5.44 -13.88 16.52
CA ARG A 147 -4.23 -14.59 16.97
C ARG A 147 -4.38 -16.06 16.57
N THR A 148 -3.43 -16.60 15.80
CA THR A 148 -3.43 -18.02 15.39
C THR A 148 -2.11 -18.69 15.78
N LYS A 149 -1.99 -20.01 15.58
CA LYS A 149 -0.75 -20.78 15.80
C LYS A 149 -0.03 -21.10 14.48
N PHE A 150 -0.27 -20.33 13.42
CA PHE A 150 0.42 -20.55 12.15
C PHE A 150 1.89 -20.22 12.32
N SER A 151 2.74 -21.24 12.15
CA SER A 151 4.16 -21.12 12.47
C SER A 151 4.93 -20.30 11.45
N ASP A 152 4.42 -20.13 10.22
CA ASP A 152 5.10 -19.35 9.20
C ASP A 152 5.08 -17.85 9.49
N ASP A 153 4.03 -17.32 10.13
CA ASP A 153 3.93 -15.90 10.52
C ASP A 153 5.17 -15.42 11.29
N LEU A 154 5.74 -16.30 12.14
CA LEU A 154 6.84 -15.98 13.04
C LEU A 154 8.18 -15.72 12.31
N LEU A 155 8.34 -16.24 11.10
CA LEU A 155 9.61 -16.20 10.37
C LEU A 155 9.71 -14.99 9.44
N TRP A 156 8.60 -14.36 9.08
CA TRP A 156 8.60 -13.25 8.11
C TRP A 156 9.25 -11.99 8.64
N LEU A 157 9.02 -11.65 9.91
CA LEU A 157 9.59 -10.44 10.52
C LEU A 157 11.13 -10.49 10.58
N PRO A 158 11.77 -11.53 11.15
CA PRO A 158 13.23 -11.60 11.16
C PRO A 158 13.83 -11.74 9.75
N TYR A 159 13.19 -12.50 8.86
CA TYR A 159 13.65 -12.64 7.47
C TYR A 159 13.68 -11.30 6.74
N LEU A 160 12.61 -10.50 6.83
CA LEU A 160 12.56 -9.22 6.14
C LEU A 160 13.34 -8.13 6.84
N MET A 161 13.49 -8.18 8.17
CA MET A 161 14.43 -7.31 8.85
C MET A 161 15.86 -7.52 8.32
N ASP A 162 16.33 -8.78 8.24
CA ASP A 162 17.65 -9.10 7.66
C ASP A 162 17.74 -8.66 6.20
N HIS A 163 16.74 -8.97 5.37
CA HIS A 163 16.71 -8.54 3.98
C HIS A 163 16.79 -7.01 3.83
N TYR A 164 16.05 -6.25 4.63
CA TYR A 164 16.10 -4.79 4.65
C TYR A 164 17.50 -4.27 5.01
N LEU A 165 18.12 -4.83 6.05
CA LEU A 165 19.47 -4.46 6.47
C LEU A 165 20.50 -4.76 5.39
N GLN A 166 20.38 -5.90 4.69
CA GLN A 166 21.29 -6.26 3.61
C GLN A 166 21.15 -5.34 2.40
N VAL A 167 19.92 -4.95 2.04
CA VAL A 167 19.65 -4.09 0.88
C VAL A 167 20.02 -2.63 1.16
N THR A 168 19.77 -2.14 2.37
CA THR A 168 19.88 -0.70 2.70
C THR A 168 21.10 -0.33 3.53
N GLY A 169 21.63 -1.26 4.32
CA GLY A 169 22.64 -0.97 5.35
C GLY A 169 22.12 -0.16 6.55
N ASP A 170 20.82 0.12 6.64
CA ASP A 170 20.23 0.97 7.68
C ASP A 170 20.08 0.23 9.02
N GLN A 171 21.16 0.22 9.80
CA GLN A 171 21.19 -0.37 11.14
C GLN A 171 20.29 0.35 12.15
N THR A 172 19.86 1.60 11.87
CA THR A 172 19.02 2.38 12.82
C THR A 172 17.67 1.71 13.07
N LEU A 173 17.22 0.84 12.15
CA LEU A 173 16.02 0.03 12.33
C LEU A 173 16.09 -0.82 13.61
N LEU A 174 17.27 -1.32 14.00
CA LEU A 174 17.44 -2.19 15.16
C LEU A 174 17.30 -1.46 16.50
N ASP A 175 17.45 -0.13 16.50
CA ASP A 175 17.31 0.70 17.68
C ASP A 175 15.85 1.10 17.98
N GLU A 176 14.94 0.84 17.03
CA GLU A 176 13.53 1.20 17.12
C GLU A 176 12.79 0.34 18.15
N LYS A 177 12.18 1.00 19.14
CA LYS A 177 11.41 0.32 20.18
C LYS A 177 9.94 0.24 19.81
N ARG A 178 9.41 -0.99 19.77
CA ARG A 178 8.00 -1.26 19.51
C ARG A 178 7.39 -2.02 20.70
N PRO A 179 6.18 -1.65 21.15
CA PRO A 179 5.53 -2.33 22.27
C PRO A 179 5.02 -3.70 21.85
N PHE A 180 5.00 -4.64 22.79
CA PHE A 180 4.21 -5.85 22.66
C PHE A 180 2.73 -5.54 22.90
N ILE A 181 1.85 -6.22 22.17
CA ILE A 181 0.41 -6.24 22.43
C ILE A 181 0.07 -7.33 23.44
N HIS A 182 -1.04 -7.14 24.16
CA HIS A 182 -1.51 -8.07 25.18
C HIS A 182 -2.89 -8.59 24.80
N GLY A 183 -3.13 -9.87 25.05
CA GLY A 183 -4.39 -10.53 24.74
C GLY A 183 -4.48 -11.89 25.41
N ALA A 184 -5.63 -12.56 25.27
CA ALA A 184 -5.81 -13.90 25.81
C ALA A 184 -4.75 -14.86 25.23
N THR A 185 -4.15 -15.66 26.09
CA THR A 185 -3.24 -16.73 25.67
C THR A 185 -4.04 -17.87 25.05
N PHE A 186 -3.40 -18.63 24.16
CA PHE A 186 -3.97 -19.90 23.76
C PHE A 186 -4.09 -20.79 24.99
N ARG A 187 -5.29 -21.32 25.26
CA ARG A 187 -5.44 -22.36 26.28
C ARG A 187 -4.49 -23.50 25.93
N SER A 188 -3.69 -23.94 26.91
CA SER A 188 -2.98 -25.21 26.81
C SER A 188 -4.02 -26.30 26.55
N ALA A 189 -3.81 -27.09 25.50
CA ALA A 189 -4.58 -28.31 25.28
C ALA A 189 -4.23 -29.34 26.37
#